data_AF-A0A7V5T6M1-F1
#
_entry.id   AF-A0A7V5T6M1-F1
#
_cell.length_a   1.000
_cell.length_b   1.000
_cell.length_c   1.000
_cell.angle_alpha   90.00
_cell.angle_beta   90.00
_cell.angle_gamma   90.00
#
_symmetry.space_group_name_H-M   'P 1'
#
loop_
_entity.id
_entity.type
_entity.pdbx_description
1 polymer ?
#
loop_
_entity_poly.entity_id
_entity_poly.type
_entity_poly.pdbx_seq_one_letter_code
_entity_poly.pdbx_strand_id
1 'polypeptide(L)'
;IPSGFLHEVLVGPYGLISMGLTYALAIILPVVGTFFLAFGVLEDSGYLPRLAILSDRLLRLMGLNGKAILPMVLGLGCDTMATMTTRILNSPRERLIATLLLALGIPCSAQLGVILGIAAAYSPAVLFTVFGVVASQLVLVGHLAARVIPGERSDFIFELPPLRVPILRNILLKTWLRLRWFLGEVVPLFLLATSALFLLDQLRLGARTGIEWIEHGLRPLVVGWLSLPAESARVFIMGFLRRDYGAAGLFDLARQGALTTTQIVVALVTITLFIPCLANFLVIVKEQGWRRALAIVGFILPFAFAIGGILGRLLKALGAFS
;
A
#
# COMPACT_ATOMS: atom_id res chain seq x y z
N ILE A 1 39.24 8.18 -1.81
CA ILE A 1 37.78 7.97 -1.79
C ILE A 1 37.44 7.29 -3.12
N PRO A 2 37.19 5.98 -3.17
CA PRO A 2 37.26 5.26 -4.45
C PRO A 2 36.08 5.67 -5.33
N SER A 3 36.36 6.04 -6.57
CA SER A 3 35.41 6.45 -7.60
C SER A 3 34.30 5.41 -7.87
N GLY A 4 34.52 4.14 -7.48
CA GLY A 4 33.51 3.09 -7.51
C GLY A 4 32.37 3.26 -6.51
N PHE A 5 32.64 3.78 -5.30
CA PHE A 5 31.62 3.95 -4.26
C PHE A 5 30.61 5.05 -4.63
N LEU A 6 31.09 6.18 -5.16
CA LEU A 6 30.21 7.25 -5.63
C LEU A 6 29.39 6.83 -6.86
N HIS A 7 29.97 6.05 -7.77
CA HIS A 7 29.23 5.50 -8.92
C HIS A 7 28.18 4.47 -8.48
N GLU A 8 28.46 3.61 -7.50
CA GLU A 8 27.49 2.66 -6.95
C GLU A 8 26.38 3.34 -6.15
N VAL A 9 26.70 4.38 -5.37
CA VAL A 9 25.70 5.19 -4.63
C VAL A 9 24.78 5.96 -5.58
N LEU A 10 25.30 6.46 -6.70
CA LEU A 10 24.53 7.29 -7.62
C LEU A 10 23.80 6.47 -8.71
N VAL A 11 24.47 5.47 -9.29
CA VAL A 11 24.06 4.74 -10.51
C VAL A 11 23.94 3.22 -10.29
N GLY A 12 24.30 2.70 -9.12
CA GLY A 12 24.24 1.27 -8.82
C GLY A 12 22.82 0.67 -8.86
N PRO A 13 22.69 -0.65 -8.60
CA PRO A 13 21.39 -1.34 -8.58
C PRO A 13 20.41 -0.77 -7.54
N TYR A 14 20.93 -0.07 -6.53
CA TYR A 14 20.17 0.69 -5.52
C TYR A 14 20.51 2.19 -5.54
N GLY A 15 20.99 2.71 -6.67
CA GLY A 15 21.49 4.07 -6.79
C GLY A 15 20.41 5.14 -6.55
N LEU A 16 20.82 6.24 -5.91
CA LEU A 16 19.94 7.37 -5.57
C LEU A 16 19.33 8.02 -6.83
N ILE A 17 20.10 8.09 -7.92
CA ILE A 17 19.64 8.68 -9.18
C ILE A 17 18.91 7.62 -10.02
N SER A 18 19.53 6.44 -10.22
CA SER A 18 18.98 5.37 -11.08
C SER A 18 17.63 4.86 -10.60
N MET A 19 17.51 4.52 -9.30
CA MET A 19 16.27 3.98 -8.72
C MET A 19 15.46 5.02 -7.97
N GLY A 20 16.10 5.89 -7.19
CA GLY A 20 15.41 6.85 -6.33
C GLY A 20 14.68 7.93 -7.14
N LEU A 21 15.46 8.71 -7.90
CA LEU A 21 14.96 9.86 -8.65
C LEU A 21 14.12 9.46 -9.86
N THR A 22 14.59 8.49 -10.66
CA THR A 22 13.87 8.01 -11.85
C THR A 22 12.49 7.50 -11.50
N TYR A 23 12.34 6.62 -10.50
CA TYR A 23 11.01 6.09 -10.17
C TYR A 23 10.11 7.16 -9.53
N ALA A 24 10.67 8.07 -8.73
CA ALA A 24 9.89 9.17 -8.14
C ALA A 24 9.35 10.15 -9.19
N LEU A 25 10.15 10.52 -10.19
CA LEU A 25 9.74 11.49 -11.21
C LEU A 25 9.07 10.86 -12.43
N ALA A 26 9.58 9.73 -12.92
CA ALA A 26 9.09 9.12 -14.17
C ALA A 26 7.82 8.28 -13.97
N ILE A 27 7.66 7.65 -12.79
CA ILE A 27 6.52 6.73 -12.55
C ILE A 27 5.53 7.34 -11.56
N ILE A 28 6.00 7.77 -10.38
CA ILE A 28 5.07 8.25 -9.36
C ILE A 28 4.41 9.56 -9.74
N LEU A 29 5.19 10.55 -10.18
CA LEU A 29 4.65 11.89 -10.48
C LEU A 29 3.47 11.85 -11.48
N PRO A 30 3.55 11.16 -12.64
CA PRO A 30 2.41 11.09 -13.55
C PRO A 30 1.24 10.27 -13.02
N VAL A 31 1.50 9.17 -12.30
CA VAL A 31 0.44 8.32 -11.72
C VAL A 31 -0.33 9.08 -10.64
N VAL A 32 0.39 9.65 -9.68
CA VAL A 32 -0.19 10.43 -8.57
C VAL A 32 -0.80 11.74 -9.07
N GLY A 33 -0.18 12.38 -10.09
CA GLY A 33 -0.73 13.52 -10.80
C GLY A 33 -2.10 13.24 -11.40
N THR A 34 -2.20 12.20 -12.20
CA THR A 34 -3.47 11.78 -12.83
C THR A 34 -4.51 11.39 -11.78
N PHE A 35 -4.11 10.69 -10.72
CA PHE A 35 -5.01 10.34 -9.61
C PHE A 35 -5.55 11.58 -8.91
N PHE A 36 -4.71 12.57 -8.58
CA PHE A 36 -5.17 13.79 -7.92
C PHE A 36 -5.99 14.70 -8.82
N LEU A 37 -5.76 14.70 -10.13
CA LEU A 37 -6.65 15.37 -11.08
C LEU A 37 -8.05 14.75 -11.03
N ALA A 38 -8.15 13.42 -11.15
CA ALA A 38 -9.42 12.71 -11.09
C ALA A 38 -10.11 12.88 -9.72
N PHE A 39 -9.34 12.79 -8.63
CA PHE A 39 -9.84 13.04 -7.28
C PHE A 39 -10.34 14.47 -7.11
N GLY A 40 -9.63 15.46 -7.65
CA GLY A 40 -10.03 16.87 -7.60
C GLY A 40 -11.37 17.13 -8.31
N VAL A 41 -11.63 16.42 -9.42
CA VAL A 41 -12.94 16.45 -10.10
C VAL A 41 -14.05 15.90 -9.20
N LEU A 42 -13.81 14.76 -8.52
CA LEU A 42 -14.78 14.16 -7.59
C LEU A 42 -15.02 15.03 -6.35
N GLU A 43 -13.99 15.72 -5.87
CA GLU A 43 -14.06 16.63 -4.73
C GLU A 43 -14.83 17.91 -5.07
N ASP A 44 -14.48 18.60 -6.17
CA ASP A 44 -15.11 19.87 -6.57
C ASP A 44 -16.53 19.70 -7.10
N SER A 45 -16.88 18.51 -7.60
CA SER A 45 -18.26 18.22 -8.02
C SER A 45 -19.23 18.02 -6.86
N GLY A 46 -18.73 17.84 -5.62
CA GLY A 46 -19.55 17.49 -4.47
C GLY A 46 -20.00 16.02 -4.47
N TYR A 47 -19.31 15.15 -5.23
CA TYR A 47 -19.62 13.72 -5.28
C TYR A 47 -19.18 12.98 -4.01
N LEU A 48 -18.04 13.36 -3.41
CA LEU A 48 -17.51 12.74 -2.18
C LEU A 48 -18.51 12.77 -1.00
N PRO A 49 -19.22 13.88 -0.71
CA PRO A 49 -20.33 13.92 0.25
C PRO A 49 -21.43 12.88 -0.01
N ARG A 50 -21.80 12.64 -1.27
CA ARG A 50 -22.82 11.65 -1.63
C ARG A 50 -22.31 10.22 -1.43
N LEU A 51 -21.05 9.98 -1.80
CA LEU A 51 -20.38 8.71 -1.53
C LEU A 51 -20.29 8.43 -0.02
N ALA A 52 -20.08 9.46 0.81
CA ALA A 52 -20.04 9.31 2.26
C ALA A 52 -21.38 8.79 2.79
N ILE A 53 -22.50 9.33 2.32
CA ILE A 53 -23.84 8.89 2.74
C ILE A 53 -24.17 7.49 2.21
N LEU A 54 -23.82 7.19 0.94
CA LEU A 54 -24.07 5.87 0.34
C LEU A 54 -23.27 4.77 1.04
N SER A 55 -22.01 5.06 1.36
CA SER A 55 -21.07 4.11 1.96
C SER A 55 -21.21 4.00 3.48
N ASP A 56 -21.99 4.90 4.11
CA ASP A 56 -22.16 4.96 5.57
C ASP A 56 -22.65 3.62 6.14
N ARG A 57 -23.59 2.95 5.47
CA ARG A 57 -24.08 1.62 5.89
C ARG A 57 -22.96 0.58 5.96
N LEU A 58 -22.10 0.53 4.94
CA LEU A 58 -20.98 -0.41 4.87
C LEU A 58 -19.90 -0.05 5.90
N LEU A 59 -19.59 1.24 6.04
CA LEU A 59 -18.59 1.73 7.00
C LEU A 59 -19.01 1.49 8.45
N ARG A 60 -20.31 1.58 8.77
CA ARG A 60 -20.84 1.27 10.11
C ARG A 60 -20.63 -0.19 10.51
N LEU A 61 -20.58 -1.13 9.56
CA LEU A 61 -20.24 -2.54 9.84
C LEU A 61 -18.80 -2.66 10.35
N MET A 62 -17.92 -1.80 9.86
CA MET A 62 -16.50 -1.70 10.25
C MET A 62 -16.27 -0.71 11.41
N GLY A 63 -17.35 -0.23 12.06
CA GLY A 63 -17.23 0.72 13.17
C GLY A 63 -16.75 2.12 12.77
N LEU A 64 -16.83 2.45 11.49
CA LEU A 64 -16.51 3.75 10.94
C LEU A 64 -17.78 4.55 10.63
N ASN A 65 -17.58 5.84 10.42
CA ASN A 65 -18.58 6.82 10.02
C ASN A 65 -18.42 7.12 8.51
N GLY A 66 -19.49 7.52 7.81
CA GLY A 66 -19.46 7.93 6.40
C GLY A 66 -18.31 8.88 6.01
N LYS A 67 -17.84 9.75 6.93
CA LYS A 67 -16.66 10.61 6.71
C LYS A 67 -15.38 9.83 6.35
N ALA A 68 -15.26 8.57 6.78
CA ALA A 68 -14.10 7.72 6.52
C ALA A 68 -13.95 7.31 5.05
N ILE A 69 -14.98 7.50 4.21
CA ILE A 69 -14.83 7.24 2.77
C ILE A 69 -13.76 8.13 2.14
N LEU A 70 -13.60 9.37 2.64
CA LEU A 70 -12.67 10.34 2.08
C LEU A 70 -11.21 9.85 2.18
N PRO A 71 -10.70 9.48 3.37
CA PRO A 71 -9.37 8.90 3.48
C PRO A 71 -9.28 7.55 2.75
N MET A 72 -10.31 6.70 2.78
CA MET A 72 -10.26 5.39 2.09
C MET A 72 -10.09 5.52 0.57
N VAL A 73 -10.83 6.42 -0.07
CA VAL A 73 -10.68 6.71 -1.52
C VAL A 73 -9.33 7.36 -1.79
N LEU A 74 -8.87 8.27 -0.93
CA LEU A 74 -7.55 8.89 -1.07
C LEU A 74 -6.40 7.87 -0.97
N GLY A 75 -6.58 6.79 -0.20
CA GLY A 75 -5.61 5.71 -0.02
C GLY A 75 -5.35 4.93 -1.31
N LEU A 76 -6.38 4.79 -2.17
CA LEU A 76 -6.23 4.21 -3.51
C LEU A 76 -5.21 4.98 -4.38
N GLY A 77 -4.92 6.24 -4.04
CA GLY A 77 -3.79 6.99 -4.56
C GLY A 77 -2.52 6.70 -3.76
N CYS A 78 -2.49 7.22 -2.53
CA CYS A 78 -1.33 7.10 -1.65
C CYS A 78 -1.78 6.98 -0.18
N ASP A 79 -1.48 5.83 0.43
CA ASP A 79 -1.84 5.58 1.84
C ASP A 79 -1.18 6.55 2.81
N THR A 80 0.03 7.03 2.50
CA THR A 80 0.73 8.04 3.31
C THR A 80 -0.08 9.33 3.39
N MET A 81 -0.68 9.77 2.28
CA MET A 81 -1.54 10.95 2.24
C MET A 81 -2.87 10.71 2.95
N ALA A 82 -3.47 9.55 2.70
CA ALA A 82 -4.72 9.15 3.31
C ALA A 82 -4.64 9.03 4.83
N THR A 83 -3.52 8.54 5.35
CA THR A 83 -3.32 8.42 6.80
C THR A 83 -3.35 9.78 7.47
N MET A 84 -2.78 10.84 6.89
CA MET A 84 -2.88 12.19 7.46
C MET A 84 -4.30 12.76 7.39
N THR A 85 -5.06 12.44 6.35
CA THR A 85 -6.45 12.92 6.24
C THR A 85 -7.40 12.19 7.18
N THR A 86 -6.98 11.13 7.87
CA THR A 86 -7.77 10.52 8.96
C THR A 86 -8.08 11.51 10.10
N ARG A 87 -7.33 12.62 10.23
CA ARG A 87 -7.62 13.68 11.21
C ARG A 87 -9.01 14.31 11.10
N ILE A 88 -9.65 14.21 9.93
CA ILE A 88 -11.04 14.68 9.73
C ILE A 88 -12.06 13.86 10.53
N LEU A 89 -11.68 12.65 10.97
CA LEU A 89 -12.53 11.78 11.77
C LEU A 89 -12.58 12.33 13.19
N ASN A 90 -13.78 12.35 13.77
CA ASN A 90 -14.02 13.00 15.05
C ASN A 90 -13.49 12.16 16.22
N SER A 91 -13.66 10.83 16.17
CA SER A 91 -13.26 9.96 17.28
C SER A 91 -11.86 9.36 17.08
N PRO A 92 -11.04 9.26 18.14
CA PRO A 92 -9.72 8.61 18.06
C PRO A 92 -9.84 7.12 17.72
N ARG A 93 -10.95 6.49 18.12
CA ARG A 93 -11.30 5.11 17.75
C ARG A 93 -11.46 4.96 16.23
N GLU A 94 -12.23 5.84 15.59
CA GLU A 94 -12.41 5.83 14.13
C GLU A 94 -11.11 6.11 13.40
N ARG A 95 -10.30 7.06 13.89
CA ARG A 95 -8.96 7.33 13.34
C ARG A 95 -8.11 6.07 13.33
N LEU A 96 -8.05 5.36 14.45
CA LEU A 96 -7.24 4.15 14.58
C LEU A 96 -7.72 3.03 13.65
N ILE A 97 -9.03 2.79 13.56
CA ILE A 97 -9.61 1.80 12.65
C ILE A 97 -9.32 2.18 11.19
N ALA A 98 -9.53 3.44 10.80
CA ALA A 98 -9.26 3.90 9.45
C ALA A 98 -7.77 3.76 9.09
N THR A 99 -6.85 4.14 9.99
CA THR A 99 -5.41 3.94 9.80
C THR A 99 -5.05 2.47 9.63
N LEU A 100 -5.63 1.57 10.45
CA LEU A 100 -5.42 0.13 10.33
C LEU A 100 -5.89 -0.40 8.96
N LEU A 101 -7.08 0.00 8.51
CA LEU A 101 -7.64 -0.45 7.24
C LEU A 101 -6.86 0.10 6.02
N LEU A 102 -6.40 1.35 6.10
CA LEU A 102 -5.50 1.95 5.10
C LEU A 102 -4.17 1.21 5.01
N ALA A 103 -3.57 0.91 6.15
CA ALA A 103 -2.30 0.19 6.20
C ALA A 103 -2.42 -1.26 5.72
N LEU A 104 -3.55 -1.91 6.00
CA LEU A 104 -3.77 -3.32 5.71
C LEU A 104 -4.25 -3.58 4.29
N GLY A 105 -5.39 -3.02 3.88
CA GLY A 105 -6.16 -3.61 2.77
C GLY A 105 -6.40 -2.68 1.60
N ILE A 106 -5.97 -1.41 1.68
CA ILE A 106 -6.16 -0.45 0.59
C ILE A 106 -4.92 -0.51 -0.31
N PRO A 107 -5.08 -0.96 -1.58
CA PRO A 107 -3.99 -0.94 -2.54
C PRO A 107 -3.77 0.49 -3.04
N CYS A 108 -2.55 0.99 -2.96
CA CYS A 108 -2.19 2.28 -3.53
C CYS A 108 -2.17 2.22 -5.07
N SER A 109 -2.05 3.38 -5.73
CA SER A 109 -2.15 3.48 -7.19
C SER A 109 -1.14 2.61 -7.94
N ALA A 110 0.06 2.44 -7.37
CA ALA A 110 1.08 1.59 -7.95
C ALA A 110 0.73 0.09 -7.85
N GLN A 111 0.21 -0.35 -6.71
CA GLN A 111 -0.24 -1.74 -6.54
C GLN A 111 -1.46 -2.03 -7.42
N LEU A 112 -2.41 -1.10 -7.52
CA LEU A 112 -3.55 -1.22 -8.43
C LEU A 112 -3.08 -1.40 -9.89
N GLY A 113 -2.12 -0.59 -10.34
CA GLY A 113 -1.54 -0.70 -11.68
C GLY A 113 -0.93 -2.07 -11.95
N VAL A 114 -0.17 -2.61 -11.00
CA VAL A 114 0.44 -3.95 -11.12
C VAL A 114 -0.59 -5.07 -11.05
N ILE A 115 -1.55 -5.02 -10.12
CA ILE A 115 -2.61 -6.03 -10.03
C ILE A 115 -3.38 -6.11 -11.35
N LEU A 116 -3.76 -4.95 -11.91
CA LEU A 116 -4.45 -4.88 -13.18
C LEU A 116 -3.57 -5.35 -14.35
N GLY A 117 -2.31 -4.93 -14.38
CA GLY A 117 -1.35 -5.29 -15.43
C GLY A 117 -1.05 -6.78 -15.48
N ILE A 118 -0.83 -7.42 -14.32
CA ILE A 118 -0.63 -8.87 -14.23
C ILE A 118 -1.94 -9.59 -14.53
N ALA A 119 -3.06 -9.21 -13.92
CA ALA A 119 -4.31 -9.93 -14.12
C ALA A 119 -4.79 -9.89 -15.58
N ALA A 120 -4.55 -8.79 -16.30
CA ALA A 120 -4.85 -8.67 -17.72
C ALA A 120 -4.09 -9.68 -18.60
N ALA A 121 -2.90 -10.14 -18.18
CA ALA A 121 -2.10 -11.10 -18.92
C ALA A 121 -2.51 -12.57 -18.67
N TYR A 122 -3.27 -12.86 -17.61
CA TYR A 122 -3.64 -14.24 -17.23
C TYR A 122 -5.13 -14.51 -17.42
N SER A 123 -5.98 -13.96 -16.56
CA SER A 123 -7.43 -14.19 -16.59
C SER A 123 -8.18 -13.21 -15.70
N PRO A 124 -9.40 -12.77 -16.07
CA PRO A 124 -10.28 -11.99 -15.19
C PRO A 124 -10.54 -12.68 -13.84
N ALA A 125 -10.51 -14.02 -13.78
CA ALA A 125 -10.73 -14.76 -12.54
C ALA A 125 -9.62 -14.51 -11.49
N VAL A 126 -8.38 -14.23 -11.92
CA VAL A 126 -7.29 -13.79 -11.03
C VAL A 126 -7.66 -12.47 -10.38
N LEU A 127 -8.16 -11.51 -11.17
CA LEU A 127 -8.56 -10.19 -10.70
C LEU A 127 -9.68 -10.27 -9.65
N PHE A 128 -10.74 -11.03 -9.96
CA PHE A 128 -11.87 -11.21 -9.05
C PHE A 128 -11.46 -11.92 -7.76
N THR A 129 -10.56 -12.90 -7.85
CA THR A 129 -10.06 -13.60 -6.66
C THR A 129 -9.24 -12.67 -5.77
N VAL A 130 -8.29 -11.91 -6.35
CA VAL A 130 -7.46 -10.97 -5.59
C VAL A 130 -8.32 -9.90 -4.91
N PHE A 131 -9.18 -9.20 -5.67
CA PHE A 131 -10.04 -8.16 -5.09
C PHE A 131 -11.08 -8.72 -4.12
N GLY A 132 -11.64 -9.90 -4.42
CA GLY A 132 -12.61 -10.55 -3.54
C GLY A 132 -11.99 -10.91 -2.19
N VAL A 133 -10.78 -11.50 -2.20
CA VAL A 133 -10.05 -11.81 -0.97
C VAL A 133 -9.69 -10.53 -0.23
N VAL A 134 -9.07 -9.54 -0.88
CA VAL A 134 -8.67 -8.28 -0.22
C VAL A 134 -9.88 -7.54 0.37
N ALA A 135 -10.98 -7.41 -0.38
CA ALA A 135 -12.20 -6.77 0.10
C ALA A 135 -12.82 -7.54 1.27
N SER A 136 -12.85 -8.88 1.21
CA SER A 136 -13.34 -9.71 2.32
C SER A 136 -12.53 -9.51 3.60
N GLN A 137 -11.20 -9.43 3.49
CA GLN A 137 -10.32 -9.19 4.63
C GLN A 137 -10.47 -7.78 5.17
N LEU A 138 -10.65 -6.77 4.31
CA LEU A 138 -10.91 -5.40 4.72
C LEU A 138 -12.18 -5.29 5.58
N VAL A 139 -13.27 -5.93 5.13
CA VAL A 139 -14.54 -5.98 5.87
C VAL A 139 -14.39 -6.77 7.16
N LEU A 140 -13.74 -7.93 7.13
CA LEU A 140 -13.53 -8.78 8.29
C LEU A 140 -12.72 -8.07 9.37
N VAL A 141 -11.56 -7.53 9.01
CA VAL A 141 -10.69 -6.83 9.96
C VAL A 141 -11.35 -5.55 10.45
N GLY A 142 -12.04 -4.79 9.59
CA GLY A 142 -12.79 -3.62 10.04
C GLY A 142 -13.87 -3.96 11.05
N HIS A 143 -14.60 -5.04 10.82
CA HIS A 143 -15.63 -5.53 11.73
C HIS A 143 -15.06 -6.03 13.07
N LEU A 144 -13.94 -6.77 13.04
CA LEU A 144 -13.26 -7.24 14.25
C LEU A 144 -12.64 -6.08 15.04
N ALA A 145 -11.98 -5.14 14.35
CA ALA A 145 -11.42 -3.94 14.96
C ALA A 145 -12.52 -3.10 15.64
N ALA A 146 -13.72 -3.06 15.06
CA ALA A 146 -14.88 -2.43 15.68
C ALA A 146 -15.40 -3.15 16.93
N ARG A 147 -15.03 -4.40 17.19
CA ARG A 147 -15.36 -5.07 18.47
C ARG A 147 -14.25 -4.95 19.49
N VAL A 148 -13.01 -4.98 19.05
CA VAL A 148 -11.83 -4.99 19.92
C VAL A 148 -11.45 -3.60 20.40
N ILE A 149 -11.57 -2.57 19.55
CA ILE A 149 -11.13 -1.21 19.89
C ILE A 149 -12.23 -0.49 20.69
N PRO A 150 -11.95 -0.07 21.95
CA PRO A 150 -12.91 0.61 22.80
C PRO A 150 -13.15 2.06 22.36
N GLY A 151 -14.33 2.59 22.68
CA GLY A 151 -14.72 3.99 22.43
C GLY A 151 -16.10 4.11 21.80
N GLU A 152 -16.67 5.32 21.78
CA GLU A 152 -17.97 5.57 21.15
C GLU A 152 -17.81 5.99 19.69
N ARG A 153 -18.84 5.71 18.89
CA ARG A 153 -18.91 6.17 17.49
C ARG A 153 -19.32 7.64 17.48
N SER A 154 -18.72 8.42 16.60
CA SER A 154 -19.14 9.80 16.35
C SER A 154 -20.49 9.81 15.64
N ASP A 155 -21.39 10.69 16.08
CA ASP A 155 -22.61 11.00 15.33
C ASP A 155 -22.26 11.47 13.92
N PHE A 156 -22.97 10.92 12.94
CA PHE A 156 -22.84 11.30 11.54
C PHE A 156 -23.84 12.39 11.20
N ILE A 157 -23.40 13.64 11.33
CA ILE A 157 -24.10 14.79 10.78
C ILE A 157 -23.25 15.29 9.61
N PHE A 158 -23.79 15.15 8.40
CA PHE A 158 -23.16 15.64 7.17
C PHE A 158 -24.17 16.49 6.42
N GLU A 159 -23.92 17.79 6.34
CA GLU A 159 -24.71 18.67 5.47
C GLU A 159 -24.41 18.31 4.02
N LEU A 160 -25.45 18.05 3.22
CA LEU A 160 -25.30 17.67 1.82
C LEU A 160 -25.06 18.92 0.96
N PRO A 161 -23.85 19.15 0.41
CA PRO A 161 -23.64 20.29 -0.47
C PRO A 161 -24.32 20.06 -1.83
N PRO A 162 -24.76 21.12 -2.51
CA PRO A 162 -25.31 21.02 -3.86
C PRO A 162 -24.23 20.54 -4.84
N LEU A 163 -24.62 19.76 -5.86
CA LEU A 163 -23.72 19.41 -6.96
C LEU A 163 -23.29 20.69 -7.69
N ARG A 164 -22.00 20.83 -7.91
CA ARG A 164 -21.43 21.98 -8.62
C ARG A 164 -20.65 21.49 -9.83
N VAL A 165 -20.62 22.28 -10.88
CA VAL A 165 -19.75 21.99 -12.03
C VAL A 165 -18.31 22.29 -11.57
N PRO A 166 -17.39 21.32 -11.69
CA PRO A 166 -16.03 21.50 -11.20
C PRO A 166 -15.29 22.54 -12.06
N ILE A 167 -14.60 23.48 -11.40
CA ILE A 167 -13.84 24.53 -12.08
C ILE A 167 -12.43 24.03 -12.33
N LEU A 168 -12.05 23.85 -13.59
CA LEU A 168 -10.76 23.27 -13.98
C LEU A 168 -9.55 24.00 -13.37
N ARG A 169 -9.62 25.34 -13.24
CA ARG A 169 -8.58 26.14 -12.60
C ARG A 169 -8.35 25.75 -11.13
N ASN A 170 -9.43 25.48 -10.39
CA ASN A 170 -9.34 25.08 -8.99
C ASN A 170 -8.76 23.68 -8.86
N ILE A 171 -9.18 22.76 -9.72
CA ILE A 171 -8.66 21.38 -9.76
C ILE A 171 -7.15 21.40 -10.03
N LEU A 172 -6.70 22.14 -11.04
CA LEU A 172 -5.28 22.23 -11.40
C LEU A 172 -4.45 22.85 -10.25
N LEU A 173 -4.94 23.93 -9.64
CA LEU A 173 -4.25 24.57 -8.51
C LEU A 173 -4.15 23.63 -7.31
N LYS A 174 -5.25 22.97 -6.92
CA LYS A 174 -5.29 22.01 -5.81
C LYS A 174 -4.35 20.83 -6.06
N THR A 175 -4.38 20.32 -7.29
CA THR A 175 -3.52 19.21 -7.71
C THR A 175 -2.06 19.62 -7.64
N TRP A 176 -1.71 20.80 -8.16
CA TRP A 176 -0.34 21.33 -8.09
C TRP A 176 0.16 21.49 -6.65
N LEU A 177 -0.67 22.04 -5.75
CA LEU A 177 -0.32 22.20 -4.35
C LEU A 177 -0.11 20.83 -3.66
N ARG A 178 -0.97 19.84 -3.93
CA ARG A 178 -0.82 18.48 -3.41
C ARG A 178 0.43 17.80 -3.97
N LEU A 179 0.73 17.97 -5.25
CA LEU A 179 1.96 17.43 -5.85
C LEU A 179 3.18 18.08 -5.22
N ARG A 180 3.21 19.40 -5.09
CA ARG A 180 4.33 20.10 -4.46
C ARG A 180 4.56 19.64 -3.02
N TRP A 181 3.49 19.45 -2.26
CA TRP A 181 3.57 18.89 -0.91
C TRP A 181 4.09 17.45 -0.93
N PHE A 182 3.57 16.62 -1.83
CA PHE A 182 4.01 15.25 -2.02
C PHE A 182 5.51 15.17 -2.36
N LEU A 183 5.99 16.00 -3.28
CA LEU A 183 7.42 16.08 -3.59
C LEU A 183 8.22 16.53 -2.36
N GLY A 184 7.74 17.51 -1.61
CA GLY A 184 8.43 18.05 -0.44
C GLY A 184 8.58 17.05 0.71
N GLU A 185 7.53 16.29 1.03
CA GLU A 185 7.56 15.36 2.16
C GLU A 185 8.07 13.97 1.76
N VAL A 186 7.67 13.47 0.59
CA VAL A 186 7.86 12.05 0.22
C VAL A 186 9.21 11.82 -0.46
N VAL A 187 9.72 12.77 -1.27
CA VAL A 187 11.02 12.60 -1.95
C VAL A 187 12.19 12.50 -0.95
N PRO A 188 12.29 13.31 0.11
CA PRO A 188 13.33 13.14 1.12
C PRO A 188 13.26 11.78 1.82
N LEU A 189 12.04 11.31 2.13
CA LEU A 189 11.82 9.97 2.68
C LEU A 189 12.27 8.88 1.72
N PHE A 190 12.07 9.06 0.41
CA PHE A 190 12.57 8.14 -0.61
C PHE A 190 14.09 8.09 -0.66
N LEU A 191 14.76 9.25 -0.67
CA LEU A 191 16.22 9.30 -0.67
C LEU A 191 16.80 8.65 0.59
N LEU A 192 16.19 8.87 1.75
CA LEU A 192 16.57 8.22 3.01
C LEU A 192 16.36 6.70 2.95
N ALA A 193 15.22 6.22 2.46
CA ALA A 193 14.92 4.79 2.34
C ALA A 193 15.91 4.08 1.40
N THR A 194 16.21 4.68 0.24
CA THR A 194 17.17 4.14 -0.73
C THR A 194 18.61 4.19 -0.18
N SER A 195 18.97 5.26 0.53
CA SER A 195 20.28 5.34 1.21
C SER A 195 20.43 4.26 2.28
N ALA A 196 19.39 4.03 3.09
CA ALA A 196 19.38 2.98 4.10
C ALA A 196 19.51 1.59 3.46
N LEU A 197 18.79 1.34 2.35
CA LEU A 197 18.93 0.11 1.56
C LEU A 197 20.36 -0.11 1.07
N PHE A 198 20.97 0.92 0.48
CA PHE A 198 22.33 0.87 -0.01
C PHE A 198 23.32 0.56 1.12
N LEU A 199 23.17 1.22 2.27
CA LEU A 199 24.00 0.93 3.45
C LEU A 199 23.82 -0.51 3.93
N LEU A 200 22.58 -1.02 3.92
CA LEU A 200 22.26 -2.38 4.35
C LEU A 200 22.77 -3.45 3.38
N ASP A 201 22.87 -3.13 2.09
CA ASP A 201 23.49 -3.96 1.06
C ASP A 201 25.03 -3.98 1.21
N GLN A 202 25.63 -2.82 1.51
CA GLN A 202 27.08 -2.68 1.74
C GLN A 202 27.53 -3.27 3.09
N LEU A 203 26.64 -3.33 4.08
CA LEU A 203 26.87 -3.99 5.36
C LEU A 203 26.95 -5.52 5.15
N ARG A 204 28.17 -6.02 5.01
CA ARG A 204 28.45 -7.46 5.00
C ARG A 204 28.45 -8.00 6.43
N LEU A 205 27.46 -8.84 6.75
CA LEU A 205 27.38 -9.57 8.01
C LEU A 205 27.93 -10.99 7.77
N GLY A 206 29.24 -11.16 7.88
CA GLY A 206 29.92 -12.42 7.56
C GLY A 206 30.03 -12.66 6.05
N ALA A 207 29.55 -13.82 5.57
CA ALA A 207 29.63 -14.22 4.16
C ALA A 207 28.44 -13.73 3.29
N ARG A 208 27.49 -12.98 3.86
CA ARG A 208 26.26 -12.51 3.20
C ARG A 208 26.11 -10.99 3.35
N THR A 209 25.42 -10.36 2.42
CA THR A 209 24.98 -8.95 2.59
C THR A 209 23.86 -8.89 3.63
N GLY A 210 23.62 -7.71 4.23
CA GLY A 210 22.52 -7.52 5.19
C GLY A 210 21.16 -7.86 4.59
N ILE A 211 20.97 -7.61 3.29
CA ILE A 211 19.74 -7.99 2.56
C ILE A 211 19.63 -9.51 2.45
N GLU A 212 20.70 -10.21 2.06
CA GLU A 212 20.72 -11.67 1.95
C GLU A 212 20.48 -12.37 3.30
N TRP A 213 20.90 -11.76 4.40
CA TRP A 213 20.63 -12.26 5.75
C TRP A 213 19.12 -12.21 6.07
N ILE A 214 18.48 -11.07 5.78
CA ILE A 214 17.03 -10.90 5.95
C ILE A 214 16.28 -11.84 5.00
N GLU A 215 16.71 -11.95 3.75
CA GLU A 215 16.14 -12.90 2.78
C GLU A 215 16.19 -14.33 3.31
N HIS A 216 17.32 -14.74 3.88
CA HIS A 216 17.45 -16.09 4.44
C HIS A 216 16.47 -16.34 5.59
N GLY A 217 16.22 -15.32 6.43
CA GLY A 217 15.20 -15.38 7.48
C GLY A 217 13.76 -15.44 6.94
N LEU A 218 13.48 -14.77 5.82
CA LEU A 218 12.16 -14.77 5.18
C LEU A 218 11.90 -16.00 4.30
N ARG A 219 12.95 -16.67 3.78
CA ARG A 219 12.82 -17.87 2.94
C ARG A 219 11.90 -18.95 3.48
N PRO A 220 11.93 -19.38 4.77
CA PRO A 220 11.01 -20.40 5.26
C PRO A 220 9.54 -19.97 5.18
N LEU A 221 9.26 -18.68 5.37
CA LEU A 221 7.90 -18.13 5.21
C LEU A 221 7.51 -18.04 3.72
N VAL A 222 8.42 -17.60 2.86
CA VAL A 222 8.10 -17.39 1.43
C VAL A 222 8.02 -18.72 0.67
N VAL A 223 9.03 -19.58 0.81
CA VAL A 223 9.09 -20.86 0.09
C VAL A 223 8.27 -21.93 0.80
N GLY A 224 8.33 -21.98 2.14
CA GLY A 224 7.61 -23.00 2.91
C GLY A 224 6.13 -22.68 3.06
N TRP A 225 5.81 -21.49 3.59
CA TRP A 225 4.41 -21.15 3.92
C TRP A 225 3.61 -20.62 2.73
N LEU A 226 4.16 -19.68 1.95
CA LEU A 226 3.48 -19.13 0.77
C LEU A 226 3.65 -20.00 -0.49
N SER A 227 4.60 -20.94 -0.48
CA SER A 227 4.97 -21.76 -1.65
C SER A 227 5.37 -20.94 -2.88
N LEU A 228 6.04 -19.81 -2.65
CA LEU A 228 6.59 -18.92 -3.68
C LEU A 228 8.07 -19.21 -3.94
N PRO A 229 8.62 -18.82 -5.11
CA PRO A 229 10.05 -18.86 -5.37
C PRO A 229 10.84 -18.05 -4.32
N ALA A 230 12.09 -18.46 -4.05
CA ALA A 230 12.96 -17.77 -3.10
C ALA A 230 13.20 -16.29 -3.48
N GLU A 231 13.18 -15.97 -4.77
CA GLU A 231 13.31 -14.62 -5.32
C GLU A 231 12.20 -13.67 -4.86
N SER A 232 11.01 -14.21 -4.55
CA SER A 232 9.90 -13.41 -4.02
C SER A 232 10.21 -12.83 -2.64
N ALA A 233 11.15 -13.40 -1.87
CA ALA A 233 11.57 -12.83 -0.59
C ALA A 233 12.19 -11.43 -0.77
N ARG A 234 13.00 -11.24 -1.81
CA ARG A 234 13.58 -9.93 -2.15
C ARG A 234 12.49 -8.94 -2.54
N VAL A 235 11.49 -9.37 -3.30
CA VAL A 235 10.34 -8.56 -3.69
C VAL A 235 9.56 -8.05 -2.48
N PHE A 236 9.34 -8.92 -1.48
CA PHE A 236 8.67 -8.55 -0.23
C PHE A 236 9.48 -7.54 0.61
N ILE A 237 10.81 -7.71 0.69
CA ILE A 237 11.70 -6.75 1.38
C ILE A 237 11.66 -5.40 0.67
N MET A 238 11.79 -5.40 -0.66
CA MET A 238 11.71 -4.17 -1.46
C MET A 238 10.35 -3.49 -1.33
N GLY A 239 9.27 -4.28 -1.27
CA GLY A 239 7.91 -3.84 -0.99
C GLY A 239 7.75 -3.14 0.37
N PHE A 240 8.51 -3.57 1.38
CA PHE A 240 8.52 -2.94 2.71
C PHE A 240 9.01 -1.50 2.67
N LEU A 241 10.14 -1.34 2.00
CA LEU A 241 10.75 -0.03 1.84
C LEU A 241 9.90 0.84 0.94
N ARG A 242 9.37 0.25 -0.15
CA ARG A 242 8.48 0.93 -1.09
C ARG A 242 7.58 -0.07 -1.81
N ARG A 243 6.27 0.09 -1.62
CA ARG A 243 5.23 -0.76 -2.24
C ARG A 243 5.41 -0.87 -3.76
N ASP A 244 5.81 0.20 -4.43
CA ASP A 244 6.00 0.23 -5.89
C ASP A 244 7.14 -0.69 -6.35
N TYR A 245 8.24 -0.78 -5.60
CA TYR A 245 9.36 -1.67 -5.93
C TYR A 245 8.99 -3.13 -5.76
N GLY A 246 8.22 -3.44 -4.70
CA GLY A 246 7.65 -4.78 -4.54
C GLY A 246 6.66 -5.11 -5.67
N ALA A 247 5.81 -4.17 -6.06
CA ALA A 247 4.88 -4.38 -7.16
C ALA A 247 5.61 -4.59 -8.50
N ALA A 248 6.61 -3.76 -8.81
CA ALA A 248 7.43 -3.89 -10.02
C ALA A 248 8.23 -5.21 -10.04
N GLY A 249 8.86 -5.58 -8.92
CA GLY A 249 9.58 -6.85 -8.82
C GLY A 249 8.66 -8.06 -9.01
N LEU A 250 7.42 -7.99 -8.51
CA LEU A 250 6.44 -9.05 -8.73
C LEU A 250 5.98 -9.11 -10.20
N PHE A 251 5.81 -7.96 -10.84
CA PHE A 251 5.48 -7.88 -12.26
C PHE A 251 6.59 -8.49 -13.13
N ASP A 252 7.85 -8.21 -12.82
CA ASP A 252 9.00 -8.77 -13.55
C ASP A 252 9.09 -10.29 -13.37
N LEU A 253 8.89 -10.81 -12.16
CA LEU A 253 8.85 -12.26 -11.90
C LEU A 253 7.71 -12.95 -12.65
N ALA A 254 6.52 -12.34 -12.68
CA ALA A 254 5.38 -12.87 -13.43
C ALA A 254 5.68 -12.89 -14.94
N ARG A 255 6.26 -11.81 -15.48
CA ARG A 255 6.59 -11.69 -16.91
C ARG A 255 7.68 -12.67 -17.34
N GLN A 256 8.61 -13.02 -16.46
CA GLN A 256 9.65 -14.02 -16.71
C GLN A 256 9.12 -15.47 -16.64
N GLY A 257 7.85 -15.68 -16.30
CA GLY A 257 7.26 -17.01 -16.17
C GLY A 257 7.71 -17.77 -14.93
N ALA A 258 8.34 -17.09 -13.96
CA ALA A 258 8.83 -17.71 -12.73
C ALA A 258 7.70 -18.06 -11.73
N LEU A 259 6.48 -17.57 -11.98
CA LEU A 259 5.32 -17.76 -11.10
C LEU A 259 4.17 -18.44 -11.85
N THR A 260 3.61 -19.47 -11.22
CA THR A 260 2.34 -20.06 -11.62
C THR A 260 1.17 -19.12 -11.32
N THR A 261 0.03 -19.30 -11.99
CA THR A 261 -1.19 -18.48 -11.76
C THR A 261 -1.62 -18.46 -10.29
N THR A 262 -1.56 -19.61 -9.60
CA THR A 262 -1.86 -19.70 -8.17
C THR A 262 -0.86 -18.90 -7.33
N GLN A 263 0.44 -18.99 -7.63
CA GLN A 263 1.48 -18.23 -6.94
C GLN A 263 1.32 -16.72 -7.16
N ILE A 264 0.89 -16.31 -8.35
CA ILE A 264 0.59 -14.90 -8.65
C ILE A 264 -0.55 -14.38 -7.77
N VAL A 265 -1.66 -15.13 -7.68
CA VAL A 265 -2.78 -14.74 -6.81
C VAL A 265 -2.31 -14.62 -5.35
N VAL A 266 -1.57 -15.61 -4.86
CA VAL A 266 -1.03 -15.60 -3.49
C VAL A 266 -0.08 -14.41 -3.27
N ALA A 267 0.82 -14.14 -4.21
CA ALA A 267 1.77 -13.05 -4.10
C ALA A 267 1.08 -11.68 -4.17
N LEU A 268 0.09 -11.51 -5.06
CA LEU A 268 -0.71 -10.28 -5.18
C LEU A 268 -1.53 -10.01 -3.91
N VAL A 269 -2.24 -11.02 -3.39
CA VAL A 269 -3.01 -10.85 -2.14
C VAL A 269 -2.07 -10.56 -0.98
N THR A 270 -0.95 -11.30 -0.89
CA THR A 270 0.03 -11.09 0.18
C THR A 270 0.57 -9.67 0.07
N ILE A 271 1.12 -9.22 -1.06
CA ILE A 271 1.76 -7.90 -1.17
C ILE A 271 0.78 -6.75 -0.91
N THR A 272 -0.51 -6.90 -1.26
CA THR A 272 -1.54 -5.92 -0.93
C THR A 272 -1.80 -5.87 0.58
N LEU A 273 -1.91 -7.02 1.24
CA LEU A 273 -2.17 -7.11 2.69
C LEU A 273 -0.93 -6.82 3.55
N PHE A 274 0.26 -7.00 2.99
CA PHE A 274 1.47 -7.31 3.74
C PHE A 274 2.09 -6.14 4.46
N ILE A 275 2.16 -4.94 3.89
CA ILE A 275 3.01 -3.91 4.50
C ILE A 275 2.55 -2.48 4.24
N PRO A 276 2.38 -1.62 5.26
CA PRO A 276 2.50 -0.17 5.07
C PRO A 276 3.95 0.18 4.69
N CYS A 277 4.18 0.82 3.53
CA CYS A 277 5.53 1.23 3.15
C CYS A 277 6.19 2.09 4.24
N LEU A 278 7.53 2.18 4.26
CA LEU A 278 8.25 2.96 5.26
C LEU A 278 7.69 4.38 5.44
N ALA A 279 7.32 5.05 4.34
CA ALA A 279 6.69 6.37 4.38
C ALA A 279 5.34 6.34 5.11
N ASN A 280 4.47 5.37 4.83
CA ASN A 280 3.19 5.23 5.53
C ASN A 280 3.43 4.88 7.01
N PHE A 281 4.37 4.00 7.33
CA PHE A 281 4.74 3.70 8.72
C PHE A 281 5.16 4.94 9.51
N LEU A 282 6.04 5.78 8.95
CA LEU A 282 6.47 7.02 9.59
C LEU A 282 5.32 8.00 9.81
N VAL A 283 4.39 8.09 8.86
CA VAL A 283 3.19 8.90 9.04
C VAL A 283 2.26 8.30 10.10
N ILE A 284 2.09 6.97 10.15
CA ILE A 284 1.33 6.30 11.22
C ILE A 284 1.97 6.60 12.59
N VAL A 285 3.30 6.58 12.70
CA VAL A 285 4.02 6.97 13.92
C VAL A 285 3.72 8.42 14.30
N LYS A 286 3.73 9.34 13.32
CA LYS A 286 3.43 10.76 13.52
C LYS A 286 1.97 11.02 13.93
N GLU A 287 1.02 10.27 13.37
CA GLU A 287 -0.43 10.45 13.59
C GLU A 287 -0.96 9.72 14.83
N GLN A 288 -0.50 8.49 15.08
CA GLN A 288 -1.04 7.59 16.10
C GLN A 288 -0.06 7.32 17.26
N GLY A 289 1.20 7.73 17.13
CA GLY A 289 2.27 7.45 18.07
C GLY A 289 2.93 6.08 17.84
N TRP A 290 4.20 5.98 18.26
CA TRP A 290 5.05 4.80 18.02
C TRP A 290 4.47 3.48 18.53
N ARG A 291 3.84 3.47 19.72
CA ARG A 291 3.26 2.24 20.31
C ARG A 291 2.13 1.67 19.43
N ARG A 292 1.25 2.54 18.93
CA ARG A 292 0.13 2.11 18.07
C ARG A 292 0.64 1.72 16.68
N ALA A 293 1.61 2.45 16.14
CA ALA A 293 2.24 2.11 14.87
C ALA A 293 2.87 0.70 14.89
N LEU A 294 3.64 0.38 15.95
CA LEU A 294 4.20 -0.96 16.13
C LEU A 294 3.12 -2.03 16.31
N ALA A 295 2.04 -1.74 17.06
CA ALA A 295 0.93 -2.69 17.20
C ALA A 295 0.22 -2.96 15.87
N ILE A 296 0.01 -1.93 15.04
CA ILE A 296 -0.57 -2.06 13.70
C ILE A 296 0.32 -2.94 12.83
N VAL A 297 1.62 -2.63 12.73
CA VAL A 297 2.57 -3.42 11.91
C VAL A 297 2.70 -4.85 12.44
N GLY A 298 2.78 -5.01 13.76
CA GLY A 298 2.86 -6.31 14.43
C GLY A 298 1.62 -7.18 14.24
N PHE A 299 0.45 -6.58 13.95
CA PHE A 299 -0.75 -7.30 13.56
C PHE A 299 -0.78 -7.60 12.04
N ILE A 300 -0.49 -6.59 11.21
CA ILE A 300 -0.60 -6.71 9.75
C ILE A 300 0.36 -7.75 9.18
N LEU A 301 1.63 -7.75 9.60
CA LEU A 301 2.66 -8.64 9.07
C LEU A 301 2.29 -10.14 9.21
N PRO A 302 2.01 -10.67 10.42
CA PRO A 302 1.64 -12.07 10.56
C PRO A 302 0.29 -12.36 9.90
N PHE A 303 -0.66 -11.42 9.97
CA PHE A 303 -1.98 -11.59 9.36
C PHE A 303 -1.90 -11.77 7.85
N ALA A 304 -1.11 -10.94 7.16
CA ALA A 304 -0.97 -11.02 5.70
C ALA A 304 -0.31 -12.31 5.24
N PHE A 305 0.76 -12.76 5.90
CA PHE A 305 1.38 -14.05 5.60
C PHE A 305 0.44 -15.22 5.90
N ALA A 306 -0.31 -15.16 7.01
CA ALA A 306 -1.28 -16.18 7.35
C ALA A 306 -2.35 -16.32 6.25
N ILE A 307 -2.98 -15.20 5.85
CA ILE A 307 -3.98 -15.19 4.77
C ILE A 307 -3.38 -15.66 3.45
N GLY A 308 -2.18 -15.19 3.08
CA GLY A 308 -1.50 -15.63 1.86
C GLY A 308 -1.28 -17.14 1.79
N GLY A 309 -0.78 -17.74 2.87
CA GLY A 309 -0.53 -19.19 2.91
C GLY A 309 -1.80 -20.03 3.05
N ILE A 310 -2.83 -19.53 3.73
CA ILE A 310 -4.16 -20.16 3.75
C ILE A 310 -4.74 -20.16 2.34
N LEU A 311 -4.69 -19.03 1.65
CA LEU A 311 -5.17 -18.89 0.27
C LEU A 311 -4.41 -19.84 -0.67
N GLY A 312 -3.09 -19.92 -0.56
CA GLY A 312 -2.28 -20.82 -1.39
C GLY A 312 -2.65 -22.30 -1.21
N ARG A 313 -2.92 -22.74 0.02
CA ARG A 313 -3.38 -24.11 0.29
C ARG A 313 -4.80 -24.36 -0.22
N LEU A 314 -5.70 -23.39 -0.01
CA LEU A 314 -7.08 -23.50 -0.51
C LEU A 314 -7.12 -23.60 -2.03
N LEU A 315 -6.38 -22.74 -2.73
CA LEU A 315 -6.35 -22.77 -4.20
C LEU A 315 -5.77 -24.08 -4.74
N LYS A 316 -4.72 -24.61 -4.11
CA LYS A 316 -4.16 -25.94 -4.45
C LYS A 316 -5.15 -27.07 -4.18
N ALA A 317 -5.83 -27.05 -3.04
CA ALA A 317 -6.82 -28.06 -2.67
C ALA A 317 -8.04 -28.07 -3.61
N LEU A 318 -8.43 -26.89 -4.11
CA LEU A 318 -9.53 -26.72 -5.05
C LEU A 318 -9.15 -27.03 -6.51
N GLY A 319 -7.87 -27.27 -6.82
CA GLY A 319 -7.40 -27.36 -8.21
C GLY A 319 -7.67 -26.07 -8.99
N ALA A 320 -7.78 -24.94 -8.30
CA ALA A 320 -8.10 -23.67 -8.93
C ALA A 320 -6.86 -23.16 -9.68
N PHE A 321 -7.02 -22.94 -10.99
CA PHE A 321 -5.97 -22.44 -11.90
C PHE A 321 -4.81 -23.44 -12.19
N SER A 322 -5.02 -24.73 -11.95
CA SER A 322 -4.10 -25.82 -12.37
C SER A 322 -4.26 -26.18 -13.83
#